data_AF-A0A936E316-F1
#
_entry.id   AF-A0A936E316-F1
#
_cell.length_a   1.000
_cell.length_b   1.000
_cell.length_c   1.000
_cell.angle_alpha   90.00
_cell.angle_beta   90.00
_cell.angle_gamma   90.00
#
_symmetry.space_group_name_H-M   'P 1'
#
loop_
_entity.id
_entity.type
_entity.pdbx_description
1 polymer ?
#
loop_
_entity_poly.entity_id
_entity_poly.type
_entity_poly.pdbx_seq_one_letter_code
_entity_poly.pdbx_strand_id
1 'polypeptide(L)'
;MCDTLVAVKSATVDGSIIFGKNSDREPGEAQVVEHLPSRTYPPYSRLRCTFIEIEQAARSNEIIISRPFWMWGAEMGANEHGLVIGKEAVFTKLPVRDLGLTGMDLLRLALKELSPHQRLSS
;
A
#
# COMPACT_ATOMS: atom_id res chain seq x y z
N MET A 1 9.01 11.81 11.70
CA MET A 1 9.63 10.47 11.77
C MET A 1 8.49 9.47 11.80
N CYS A 2 8.55 8.42 10.98
CA CYS A 2 7.61 7.31 11.02
C CYS A 2 8.35 6.06 11.49
N ASP A 3 7.58 5.16 12.08
CA ASP A 3 7.99 3.94 12.71
C ASP A 3 7.01 2.84 12.30
N THR A 4 7.53 1.63 12.18
CA THR A 4 6.75 0.44 11.85
C THR A 4 7.00 -0.63 12.90
N LEU A 5 5.93 -1.27 13.38
CA LEU A 5 5.97 -2.36 14.32
C LEU A 5 5.16 -3.54 13.80
N VAL A 6 5.68 -4.75 14.05
CA VAL A 6 4.98 -6.00 13.77
C VAL A 6 5.03 -6.89 15.00
N ALA A 7 3.87 -7.28 15.53
CA ALA A 7 3.75 -8.37 16.47
C ALA A 7 3.41 -9.65 15.69
N VAL A 8 4.31 -10.62 15.70
CA VAL A 8 4.12 -11.93 15.06
C VAL A 8 3.33 -12.87 15.96
N LYS A 9 2.88 -14.02 15.43
CA LYS A 9 2.01 -14.97 16.14
C LYS A 9 2.50 -15.36 17.55
N SER A 10 3.80 -15.48 17.75
CA SER A 10 4.39 -15.84 19.06
C SER A 10 4.40 -14.69 20.07
N ALA A 11 4.13 -13.46 19.63
CA ALA A 11 4.12 -12.25 20.44
C ALA A 11 2.70 -11.78 20.81
N THR A 12 1.65 -12.47 20.35
CA THR A 12 0.24 -12.14 20.60
C THR A 12 -0.46 -13.30 21.31
N VAL A 13 -1.37 -12.98 22.24
CA VAL A 13 -2.06 -14.01 23.06
C VAL A 13 -2.98 -14.89 22.22
N ASP A 14 -3.60 -14.33 21.20
CA ASP A 14 -4.55 -15.00 20.29
C ASP A 14 -3.90 -15.53 19.01
N GLY A 15 -2.57 -15.38 18.86
CA GLY A 15 -1.85 -15.77 17.66
C GLY A 15 -2.12 -14.89 16.43
N SER A 16 -2.76 -13.73 16.60
CA SER A 16 -2.93 -12.73 15.54
C SER A 16 -1.59 -12.13 15.10
N ILE A 17 -1.54 -11.60 13.89
CA ILE A 17 -0.43 -10.75 13.45
C ILE A 17 -0.92 -9.31 13.48
N ILE A 18 -0.21 -8.46 14.23
CA ILE A 18 -0.56 -7.04 14.35
C ILE A 18 0.49 -6.23 13.60
N PHE A 19 0.04 -5.44 12.63
CA PHE A 19 0.86 -4.46 11.93
C PHE A 19 0.46 -3.06 12.40
N GLY A 20 1.45 -2.28 12.85
CA GLY A 20 1.27 -0.90 13.28
C GLY A 20 2.26 0.00 12.56
N LYS A 21 1.78 1.15 12.10
CA LYS A 21 2.62 2.20 11.52
C LYS A 21 2.03 3.56 11.87
N ASN A 22 2.88 4.51 12.28
CA ASN A 22 2.51 5.93 12.31
C ASN A 22 2.94 6.63 11.01
N SER A 23 2.32 7.77 10.75
CA SER A 23 2.63 8.59 9.57
C SER A 23 3.48 9.78 9.98
N ASP A 24 4.50 10.10 9.20
CA ASP A 24 5.40 11.23 9.40
C ASP A 24 4.96 12.50 8.66
N ARG A 25 3.69 12.52 8.22
CA ARG A 25 3.10 13.59 7.43
C ARG A 25 2.88 14.85 8.26
N GLU A 26 2.69 15.96 7.55
CA GLU A 26 2.48 17.28 8.14
C GLU A 26 1.32 17.26 9.16
N PRO A 27 1.49 17.89 10.34
CA PRO A 27 0.42 18.02 11.31
C PRO A 27 -0.84 18.63 10.68
N GLY A 28 -1.98 17.96 10.86
CA GLY A 28 -3.26 18.39 10.30
C GLY A 28 -3.53 17.96 8.85
N GLU A 29 -2.59 17.28 8.19
CA GLU A 29 -2.89 16.65 6.90
C GLU A 29 -3.92 15.52 7.09
N ALA A 30 -5.07 15.65 6.46
CA ALA A 30 -6.15 14.68 6.58
C ALA A 30 -5.74 13.31 6.00
N GLN A 31 -5.87 12.27 6.84
CA GLN A 31 -5.71 10.88 6.45
C GLN A 31 -7.09 10.25 6.23
N VAL A 32 -7.32 9.74 5.04
CA VAL A 32 -8.58 9.10 4.64
C VAL A 32 -8.39 7.59 4.70
N VAL A 33 -9.31 6.91 5.39
CA VAL A 33 -9.46 5.46 5.30
C VAL A 33 -10.46 5.16 4.18
N GLU A 34 -10.00 4.41 3.18
CA GLU A 34 -10.78 4.13 1.98
C GLU A 34 -10.84 2.63 1.73
N HIS A 35 -12.05 2.11 1.55
CA HIS A 35 -12.31 0.75 1.10
C HIS A 35 -12.60 0.75 -0.40
N LEU A 36 -11.94 -0.14 -1.13
CA LEU A 36 -11.98 -0.21 -2.59
C LEU A 36 -12.23 -1.65 -3.00
N PRO A 37 -13.39 -1.96 -3.61
CA PRO A 37 -13.71 -3.31 -4.02
C PRO A 37 -12.82 -3.79 -5.16
N SER A 38 -12.72 -5.10 -5.32
CA SER A 38 -12.07 -5.72 -6.48
C SER A 38 -12.77 -5.32 -7.77
N ARG A 39 -12.01 -5.22 -8.87
CA ARG A 39 -12.51 -4.76 -10.17
C ARG A 39 -11.76 -5.42 -11.32
N THR A 40 -12.46 -5.58 -12.43
CA THR A 40 -11.88 -5.95 -13.73
C THR A 40 -11.95 -4.75 -14.67
N TYR A 41 -10.94 -4.57 -15.51
CA TYR A 41 -10.83 -3.43 -16.42
C TYR A 41 -10.76 -3.90 -17.88
N PRO A 42 -11.33 -3.14 -18.83
CA PRO A 42 -11.17 -3.42 -20.25
C PRO A 42 -9.69 -3.42 -20.68
N PRO A 43 -9.32 -4.13 -21.77
CA PRO A 43 -7.99 -4.06 -22.35
C PRO A 43 -7.57 -2.62 -22.65
N TYR A 44 -6.27 -2.33 -22.51
CA TYR A 44 -5.67 -1.02 -22.76
C TYR A 44 -6.17 0.12 -21.85
N SER A 45 -6.84 -0.22 -20.75
CA SER A 45 -7.20 0.76 -19.72
C SER A 45 -5.95 1.43 -19.15
N ARG A 46 -6.11 2.69 -18.74
CA ARG A 46 -5.05 3.52 -18.16
C ARG A 46 -5.39 3.87 -16.72
N LEU A 47 -4.37 3.98 -15.87
CA LEU A 47 -4.51 4.30 -14.46
C LEU A 47 -3.72 5.57 -14.14
N ARG A 48 -4.44 6.62 -13.72
CA ARG A 48 -3.83 7.84 -13.19
C ARG A 48 -3.40 7.61 -11.74
N CYS A 49 -2.09 7.51 -11.53
CA CYS A 49 -1.46 7.54 -10.21
C CYS A 49 -1.27 9.00 -9.74
N THR A 50 -0.48 9.24 -8.69
CA THR A 50 -0.34 10.58 -8.10
C THR A 50 0.15 11.62 -9.12
N PHE A 51 1.21 11.32 -9.89
CA PHE A 51 1.78 12.28 -10.85
C PHE A 51 1.81 11.79 -12.31
N ILE A 52 1.81 10.48 -12.52
CA ILE A 52 1.91 9.87 -13.85
C ILE A 52 0.73 8.96 -14.13
N GLU A 53 0.63 8.51 -15.38
CA GLU A 53 -0.36 7.52 -15.80
C GLU A 53 0.34 6.28 -16.34
N ILE A 54 -0.13 5.10 -15.92
CA ILE A 54 0.42 3.80 -16.30
C ILE A 54 -0.66 2.92 -16.96
N GLU A 55 -0.26 1.77 -17.48
CA GLU A 55 -1.21 0.75 -17.93
C GLU A 55 -1.92 0.13 -16.72
N GLN A 56 -3.24 0.00 -16.81
CA GLN A 56 -4.06 -0.60 -15.76
C GLN A 56 -3.99 -2.13 -15.86
N ALA A 57 -3.68 -2.79 -14.74
CA ALA A 57 -3.81 -4.24 -14.63
C ALA A 57 -5.24 -4.68 -14.95
N ALA A 58 -5.39 -5.82 -15.64
CA ALA A 58 -6.70 -6.34 -16.05
C ALA A 58 -7.65 -6.58 -14.87
N ARG A 59 -7.12 -6.87 -13.69
CA ARG A 59 -7.86 -7.03 -12.43
C ARG A 59 -7.15 -6.32 -11.28
N SER A 60 -7.92 -5.85 -10.32
CA SER A 60 -7.41 -5.38 -9.03
C SER A 60 -8.10 -6.12 -7.89
N ASN A 61 -7.33 -6.48 -6.87
CA ASN A 61 -7.81 -7.00 -5.61
C ASN A 61 -8.64 -5.94 -4.85
N GLU A 62 -9.50 -6.41 -3.97
CA GLU A 62 -10.14 -5.59 -2.95
C GLU A 62 -9.11 -5.16 -1.89
N ILE A 63 -9.14 -3.88 -1.51
CA ILE A 63 -8.21 -3.29 -0.56
C ILE A 63 -8.89 -2.33 0.42
N ILE A 64 -8.31 -2.20 1.60
CA ILE A 64 -8.52 -1.09 2.53
C ILE A 64 -7.20 -0.35 2.73
N ILE A 65 -7.22 0.97 2.62
CA ILE A 65 -6.01 1.81 2.69
C ILE A 65 -6.19 3.01 3.61
N SER A 66 -5.09 3.51 4.16
CA SER A 66 -4.99 4.85 4.72
C SER A 66 -4.09 5.70 3.83
N ARG A 67 -4.54 6.90 3.45
CA ARG A 67 -3.77 7.81 2.59
C ARG A 67 -3.99 9.29 2.91
N PRO A 68 -3.02 10.17 2.59
CA PRO A 68 -3.27 11.61 2.48
C PRO A 68 -4.39 11.90 1.49
N PHE A 69 -5.27 12.84 1.85
CA PHE A 69 -6.49 13.12 1.08
C PHE A 69 -6.23 13.51 -0.39
N TRP A 70 -5.11 14.18 -0.68
CA TRP A 70 -4.80 14.76 -1.99
C TRP A 70 -4.15 13.80 -2.98
N MET A 71 -3.65 12.64 -2.53
CA MET A 71 -2.86 11.74 -3.38
C MET A 71 -3.57 10.44 -3.70
N TRP A 72 -3.11 9.80 -4.79
CA TRP A 72 -3.61 8.49 -5.19
C TRP A 72 -2.95 7.35 -4.41
N GLY A 73 -1.66 7.46 -4.10
CA GLY A 73 -0.94 6.45 -3.32
C GLY A 73 -1.49 6.26 -1.90
N ALA A 74 -0.92 5.31 -1.16
CA ALA A 74 -1.29 5.04 0.23
C ALA A 74 -0.08 4.96 1.17
N GLU A 75 -0.31 5.32 2.44
CA GLU A 75 0.67 5.21 3.52
C GLU A 75 0.73 3.79 4.07
N MET A 76 -0.43 3.13 4.15
CA MET A 76 -0.54 1.73 4.54
C MET A 76 -1.85 1.14 4.04
N GLY A 77 -1.95 -0.18 4.03
CA GLY A 77 -3.19 -0.87 3.74
C GLY A 77 -3.07 -2.38 3.77
N ALA A 78 -4.21 -3.03 3.56
CA ALA A 78 -4.34 -4.47 3.45
C ALA A 78 -5.20 -4.85 2.24
N ASN A 79 -5.00 -6.04 1.70
CA ASN A 79 -5.85 -6.59 0.64
C ASN A 79 -6.61 -7.85 1.08
N GLU A 80 -7.56 -8.29 0.26
CA GLU A 80 -8.39 -9.48 0.50
C GLU A 80 -7.60 -10.79 0.65
N HIS A 81 -6.33 -10.82 0.21
CA HIS A 81 -5.45 -11.98 0.32
C HIS A 81 -4.58 -11.96 1.59
N GLY A 82 -4.83 -11.03 2.52
CA GLY A 82 -4.09 -10.90 3.77
C GLY A 82 -2.69 -10.30 3.62
N LEU A 83 -2.38 -9.68 2.47
CA LEU A 83 -1.16 -8.89 2.32
C LEU A 83 -1.35 -7.53 3.00
N VAL A 84 -0.42 -7.18 3.90
CA VAL A 84 -0.36 -5.87 4.56
C VAL A 84 0.94 -5.18 4.17
N ILE A 85 0.86 -3.90 3.80
CA ILE A 85 2.03 -3.09 3.44
C ILE A 85 1.92 -1.72 4.11
N GLY A 86 3.03 -1.22 4.65
CA GLY A 86 3.18 0.16 5.10
C GLY A 86 4.42 0.80 4.48
N LYS A 87 4.34 2.09 4.16
CA LYS A 87 5.44 2.89 3.61
C LYS A 87 6.33 3.40 4.75
N GLU A 88 7.64 3.35 4.54
CA GLU A 88 8.64 3.95 5.41
C GLU A 88 9.40 5.04 4.65
N ALA A 89 9.74 6.15 5.32
CA ALA A 89 10.54 7.20 4.69
C ALA A 89 12.02 6.80 4.69
N VAL A 90 12.65 6.76 3.52
CA VAL A 90 14.08 6.49 3.39
C VAL A 90 14.79 7.74 2.89
N PHE A 91 15.76 8.22 3.64
CA PHE A 91 16.65 9.29 3.23
C PHE A 91 17.90 8.67 2.58
N THR A 92 18.10 8.90 1.29
CA THR A 92 19.20 8.31 0.51
C THR A 92 20.06 9.36 -0.17
N LYS A 93 21.32 9.01 -0.41
CA LYS A 93 22.26 9.80 -1.24
C LYS A 93 22.20 9.41 -2.73
N LEU A 94 21.44 8.37 -3.06
CA LEU A 94 21.28 7.92 -4.44
C LEU A 94 20.42 8.93 -5.22
N PRO A 95 20.74 9.16 -6.51
CA PRO A 95 19.93 10.01 -7.35
C PRO A 95 18.52 9.42 -7.50
N VAL A 96 17.51 10.27 -7.27
CA VAL A 96 16.10 9.94 -7.46
C VAL A 96 15.63 10.69 -8.70
N ARG A 97 14.81 10.05 -9.53
CA ARG A 97 14.22 10.71 -10.71
C ARG A 97 13.17 11.72 -10.26
N ASP A 98 13.07 12.83 -10.98
CA ASP A 98 12.10 13.89 -10.68
C ASP A 98 10.65 13.48 -10.97
N LEU A 99 10.45 12.54 -11.90
CA LEU A 99 9.14 12.04 -12.30
C LEU A 99 9.11 10.51 -12.28
N GLY A 100 8.08 9.96 -11.64
CA GLY A 100 7.87 8.52 -11.53
C GLY A 100 6.75 8.16 -10.56
N LEU A 101 6.58 6.87 -10.33
CA LEU A 101 5.73 6.37 -9.25
C LEU A 101 6.38 6.69 -7.91
N THR A 102 5.59 7.23 -6.99
CA THR A 102 6.05 7.42 -5.60
C THR A 102 6.05 6.08 -4.86
N GLY A 103 6.76 6.00 -3.73
CA GLY A 103 6.69 4.82 -2.86
C GLY A 103 5.26 4.50 -2.39
N MET A 104 4.43 5.53 -2.20
CA MET A 104 3.02 5.40 -1.84
C MET A 104 2.17 4.87 -3.00
N ASP A 105 2.48 5.25 -4.24
CA ASP A 105 1.82 4.68 -5.43
C ASP A 105 2.17 3.19 -5.57
N LEU A 106 3.46 2.84 -5.43
CA LEU A 106 3.93 1.46 -5.50
C LEU A 106 3.26 0.57 -4.45
N LEU A 107 3.08 1.07 -3.22
CA LEU A 107 2.37 0.36 -2.17
C LEU A 107 0.92 0.03 -2.57
N ARG A 108 0.17 1.03 -3.06
CA ARG A 108 -1.23 0.83 -3.47
C ARG A 108 -1.34 -0.11 -4.67
N LEU A 109 -0.42 -0.01 -5.64
CA LEU A 109 -0.35 -0.93 -6.78
C LEU A 109 -0.09 -2.37 -6.31
N ALA A 110 0.89 -2.56 -5.43
CA ALA A 110 1.21 -3.88 -4.89
C ALA A 110 0.02 -4.52 -4.16
N LEU A 111 -0.72 -3.76 -3.33
CA LEU A 111 -1.94 -4.26 -2.70
C LEU A 111 -3.01 -4.67 -3.73
N LYS A 112 -3.16 -3.91 -4.81
CA LYS A 112 -4.13 -4.18 -5.87
C LYS A 112 -3.76 -5.36 -6.76
N GLU A 113 -2.48 -5.69 -6.91
CA GLU A 113 -2.05 -6.64 -7.95
C GLU A 113 -1.45 -7.93 -7.40
N LEU A 114 -0.90 -7.90 -6.19
CA LEU A 114 -0.19 -9.03 -5.62
C LEU A 114 -1.08 -9.86 -4.68
N SER A 115 -0.89 -11.17 -4.75
CA SER A 115 -1.35 -12.13 -3.74
C SER A 115 -0.12 -12.80 -3.11
N PRO A 116 -0.07 -12.98 -1.79
CA PRO A 116 1.02 -13.73 -1.17
C PRO A 116 1.04 -15.15 -1.74
N HIS A 117 2.23 -15.64 -2.12
CA HIS A 117 2.39 -17.07 -2.38
C HIS A 117 2.11 -17.84 -1.08
N GLN A 118 1.11 -18.72 -1.10
CA GLN A 118 0.91 -19.68 -0.02
C GLN A 118 2.14 -20.59 0.03
N ARG A 119 2.92 -20.54 1.11
CA ARG A 119 3.85 -21.62 1.41
C ARG A 119 3.00 -22.86 1.67
N LEU A 120 3.14 -23.88 0.83
CA LEU A 120 2.71 -25.24 1.16
C LEU A 120 3.37 -25.58 2.49
N SER A 121 2.56 -25.73 3.54
CA SER A 121 3.02 -26.25 4.83
C SER A 121 3.52 -27.67 4.61
N SER A 122 4.83 -27.86 4.74
CA SER A 122 5.47 -29.16 5.01
C SER A 122 5.32 -29.50 6.48
#